data_AF-A0A1G1TE52-F1
#
_entry.id   AF-A0A1G1TE52-F1
#
_cell.length_a   1.000
_cell.length_b   1.000
_cell.length_c   1.000
_cell.angle_alpha   90.00
_cell.angle_beta   90.00
_cell.angle_gamma   90.00
#
_symmetry.space_group_name_H-M   'P 1'
#
loop_
_entity.id
_entity.type
_entity.pdbx_description
1 polymer ?
#
loop_
_entity_poly.entity_id
_entity_poly.type
_entity_poly.pdbx_seq_one_letter_code
_entity_poly.pdbx_strand_id
1 'polypeptide(L)'
;MWTFAGRKKRKVWLWLAVERASRRIVARVLGRRDAATARRLWLALPPRYRRHCWYFTDLWESYVGVLPRWHHRRCPKGSGGTNIVEAITCSLRQRCGVLVRKSCSFSKLLSMHAARIKIVIDKHNTTLI
;
A
#
# COMPACT_ATOMS: atom_id res chain seq x y z
N MET A 1 2.93 -2.11 4.38
CA MET A 1 4.07 -3.07 4.47
C MET A 1 5.39 -2.32 4.46
N TRP A 2 6.54 -2.91 4.82
CA TRP A 2 7.85 -2.27 4.68
C TRP A 2 8.89 -3.20 4.03
N THR A 3 9.90 -2.58 3.44
CA THR A 3 11.02 -3.18 2.69
C THR A 3 12.29 -2.33 2.90
N PHE A 4 13.43 -2.76 2.34
CA PHE A 4 14.68 -2.02 2.29
C PHE A 4 14.99 -1.58 0.86
N ALA A 5 15.61 -0.42 0.70
CA ALA A 5 16.13 0.04 -0.58
C ALA A 5 17.50 0.70 -0.36
N GLY A 6 18.45 0.52 -1.27
CA GLY A 6 19.81 1.09 -1.20
C GLY A 6 20.72 0.39 -0.21
N ARG A 7 20.31 0.34 1.06
CA ARG A 7 21.06 -0.32 2.15
C ARG A 7 20.10 -0.96 3.15
N LYS A 8 20.53 -2.04 3.81
CA LYS A 8 19.73 -2.78 4.83
C LYS A 8 19.22 -1.91 5.99
N LYS A 9 19.84 -0.76 6.26
CA LYS A 9 19.38 0.17 7.31
C LYS A 9 18.27 1.12 6.84
N ARG A 10 18.08 1.30 5.53
CA ARG A 10 17.09 2.24 4.97
C ARG A 10 15.74 1.54 4.79
N LYS A 11 14.95 1.55 5.85
CA LYS A 11 13.56 1.05 5.86
C LYS A 11 12.65 1.99 5.07
N VAL A 12 11.90 1.43 4.14
CA VAL A 12 10.90 2.14 3.32
C VAL A 12 9.56 1.45 3.48
N TRP A 13 8.51 2.22 3.67
CA TRP A 13 7.14 1.72 3.77
C TRP A 13 6.48 1.74 2.39
N LEU A 14 5.91 0.59 2.02
CA LEU A 14 4.99 0.46 0.92
C LEU A 14 3.56 0.62 1.44
N TRP A 15 2.94 1.71 1.00
CA TRP A 15 1.55 2.05 1.20
C TRP A 15 0.75 1.59 -0.01
N LEU A 16 -0.39 0.94 0.22
CA LEU A 16 -1.26 0.41 -0.82
C LEU A 16 -2.69 0.91 -0.59
N ALA A 17 -3.36 1.27 -1.67
CA ALA A 17 -4.81 1.44 -1.69
C ALA A 17 -5.42 0.32 -2.54
N VAL A 18 -6.43 -0.34 -2.00
CA VAL A 18 -7.06 -1.52 -2.60
C VAL A 18 -8.56 -1.29 -2.70
N GLU A 19 -9.12 -1.54 -3.88
CA GLU A 19 -10.56 -1.61 -4.08
C GLU A 19 -11.08 -2.95 -3.54
N ARG A 20 -12.00 -2.92 -2.56
CA ARG A 20 -12.47 -4.13 -1.88
C ARG A 20 -13.25 -5.09 -2.80
N ALA A 21 -14.10 -4.55 -3.67
CA ALA A 21 -14.97 -5.35 -4.52
C ALA A 21 -14.17 -6.18 -5.54
N SER A 22 -13.23 -5.55 -6.24
CA SER A 22 -12.42 -6.22 -7.27
C SER A 22 -11.10 -6.80 -6.76
N ARG A 23 -10.70 -6.46 -5.52
CA ARG A 23 -9.37 -6.75 -4.95
C ARG A 23 -8.19 -6.17 -5.74
N ARG A 24 -8.45 -5.19 -6.62
CA ARG A 24 -7.42 -4.49 -7.40
C ARG A 24 -6.69 -3.47 -6.55
N ILE A 25 -5.39 -3.36 -6.78
CA ILE A 25 -4.54 -2.33 -6.19
C ILE A 25 -4.63 -1.09 -7.08
N VAL A 26 -5.23 -0.03 -6.56
CA VAL A 26 -5.54 1.19 -7.32
C VAL A 26 -4.52 2.30 -7.16
N ALA A 27 -3.76 2.30 -6.06
CA ALA A 27 -2.65 3.22 -5.84
C ALA A 27 -1.58 2.59 -4.94
N ARG A 28 -0.34 3.04 -5.10
CA ARG A 28 0.80 2.63 -4.29
C ARG A 28 1.83 3.73 -4.13
N VAL A 29 2.39 3.88 -2.92
CA VAL A 29 3.44 4.87 -2.64
C VAL A 29 4.53 4.25 -1.77
N LEU A 30 5.78 4.57 -2.08
CA LEU A 30 6.94 4.29 -1.23
C LEU A 30 7.31 5.54 -0.43
N GLY A 31 7.46 5.41 0.88
CA GLY A 31 7.82 6.52 1.74
C GLY A 31 8.02 6.13 3.20
N ARG A 32 7.88 7.11 4.09
CA ARG A 32 7.93 6.89 5.55
C ARG A 32 6.54 6.54 6.07
N ARG A 33 6.42 6.25 7.36
CA ARG A 33 5.14 6.02 8.01
C ARG A 33 4.61 7.32 8.62
N ASP A 34 4.33 8.31 7.77
CA ASP A 34 3.94 9.66 8.17
C ASP A 34 2.74 10.20 7.36
N ALA A 35 2.15 11.30 7.84
CA ALA A 35 1.01 11.95 7.19
C ALA A 35 1.35 12.50 5.80
N ALA A 36 2.60 12.92 5.57
CA ALA A 36 3.05 13.37 4.26
C ALA A 36 2.98 12.26 3.21
N THR A 37 3.41 11.04 3.56
CA THR A 37 3.31 9.87 2.67
C THR A 37 1.85 9.44 2.49
N ALA A 38 1.01 9.55 3.52
CA ALA A 38 -0.42 9.29 3.42
C ALA A 38 -1.10 10.27 2.44
N ARG A 39 -0.78 11.58 2.48
CA ARG A 39 -1.26 12.57 1.51
C ARG A 39 -0.83 12.24 0.09
N ARG A 40 0.42 11.80 -0.10
CA ARG A 40 0.90 11.35 -1.42
C ARG A 40 0.11 10.15 -1.93
N LEU A 41 -0.26 9.21 -1.06
CA LEU A 41 -1.12 8.09 -1.43
C LEU A 41 -2.52 8.56 -1.84
N TRP A 42 -3.10 9.50 -1.08
CA TRP A 42 -4.39 10.10 -1.40
C TRP A 42 -4.39 10.79 -2.78
N LEU A 43 -3.36 11.58 -3.06
CA LEU A 43 -3.22 12.26 -4.36
C LEU A 43 -2.97 11.29 -5.51
N ALA A 44 -2.32 10.15 -5.24
CA ALA A 44 -2.11 9.09 -6.23
C ALA A 44 -3.39 8.31 -6.56
N LEU A 45 -4.48 8.48 -5.80
CA LEU A 45 -5.75 7.83 -6.12
C LEU A 45 -6.39 8.46 -7.36
N PRO A 46 -6.87 7.63 -8.32
CA PRO A 46 -7.66 8.12 -9.44
C PRO A 46 -8.84 8.97 -8.95
N PRO A 47 -9.22 10.06 -9.66
CA PRO A 47 -10.26 10.99 -9.21
C PRO A 47 -11.59 10.32 -8.81
N ARG A 48 -11.98 9.26 -9.53
CA ARG A 48 -13.19 8.46 -9.22
C ARG A 48 -13.22 7.92 -7.78
N TYR A 49 -12.05 7.53 -7.26
CA TYR A 49 -11.92 6.99 -5.91
C TYR A 49 -11.90 8.07 -4.83
N ARG A 50 -11.82 9.37 -5.17
CA ARG A 50 -11.72 10.46 -4.19
C ARG A 50 -13.07 11.10 -3.81
N ARG A 51 -14.14 10.88 -4.60
CA ARG A 51 -15.44 11.56 -4.41
C ARG A 51 -16.55 10.68 -3.85
N HIS A 52 -16.60 9.40 -4.21
CA HIS A 52 -17.77 8.53 -3.93
C HIS A 52 -17.41 7.20 -3.27
N CYS A 53 -16.34 7.16 -2.48
CA CYS A 53 -15.87 5.92 -1.86
C CYS A 53 -15.84 6.01 -0.34
N TRP A 54 -16.01 4.86 0.30
CA TRP A 54 -15.75 4.65 1.71
C TRP A 54 -14.32 4.15 1.90
N TYR A 55 -13.56 4.80 2.77
CA TYR A 55 -12.19 4.43 3.06
C TYR A 55 -12.12 3.69 4.36
N PHE A 56 -11.49 2.52 4.32
CA PHE A 56 -11.29 1.70 5.48
C PHE A 56 -9.80 1.61 5.76
N THR A 57 -9.38 2.11 6.91
CA THR A 57 -7.98 2.03 7.34
C THR A 57 -7.87 1.49 8.74
N ASP A 58 -6.66 1.10 9.13
CA ASP A 58 -6.32 0.87 10.53
C ASP A 58 -6.45 2.19 11.32
N LEU A 59 -6.49 2.07 12.65
CA LEU A 59 -6.66 3.18 13.61
C LEU A 59 -5.49 4.18 13.63
N TRP A 60 -4.61 4.15 12.64
CA TRP A 60 -3.39 4.95 12.62
C TRP A 60 -3.67 6.45 12.48
N GLU A 61 -3.00 7.27 13.29
CA GLU A 61 -3.25 8.71 13.41
C GLU A 61 -2.94 9.51 12.13
N SER A 62 -1.95 9.10 11.34
CA SER A 62 -1.62 9.75 10.06
C SER A 62 -2.73 9.78 9.00
N TYR A 63 -3.80 8.99 9.15
CA TYR A 63 -4.99 9.12 8.29
C TYR A 63 -5.94 10.23 8.74
N VAL A 64 -5.87 10.61 10.02
CA VAL A 64 -6.64 11.71 10.59
C VAL A 64 -6.16 13.01 9.94
N GLY A 65 -7.07 13.68 9.22
CA GLY A 65 -6.78 14.91 8.47
C GLY A 65 -6.31 14.71 7.02
N VAL A 66 -6.07 13.48 6.58
CA VAL A 66 -5.77 13.17 5.16
C VAL A 66 -7.01 12.70 4.42
N LEU A 67 -7.81 11.86 5.07
CA LEU A 67 -9.05 11.33 4.49
C LEU A 67 -10.25 12.18 4.91
N PRO A 68 -11.29 12.30 4.05
CA PRO A 68 -12.52 12.98 4.43
C PRO A 68 -13.16 12.30 5.65
N ARG A 69 -13.37 13.06 6.74
CA ARG A 69 -13.86 12.53 8.03
C ARG A 69 -15.14 11.70 7.87
N TRP A 70 -16.07 12.18 7.04
CA TRP A 70 -17.37 11.54 6.83
C TRP A 70 -17.30 10.19 6.09
N HIS A 71 -16.27 9.99 5.27
CA HIS A 71 -16.09 8.78 4.46
C HIS A 71 -15.09 7.79 5.08
N HIS A 72 -14.42 8.18 6.17
CA HIS A 72 -13.36 7.41 6.80
C HIS A 72 -13.91 6.51 7.89
N ARG A 73 -13.90 5.19 7.65
CA ARG A 73 -14.24 4.17 8.63
C ARG A 73 -12.96 3.58 9.21
N ARG A 74 -12.70 3.86 10.48
CA ARG A 74 -11.58 3.25 11.22
C ARG A 74 -11.98 1.84 11.62
N CYS A 75 -11.27 0.85 11.13
CA CYS A 75 -11.51 -0.55 11.45
C CYS A 75 -10.48 -1.02 12.49
N PRO A 76 -10.89 -1.37 13.73
CA PRO A 76 -10.00 -2.01 14.69
C PRO A 76 -9.50 -3.34 14.15
N LYS A 77 -8.31 -3.75 14.62
CA LYS A 77 -7.75 -5.06 14.33
C LYS A 77 -8.71 -6.14 14.84
N GLY A 78 -9.09 -7.09 13.99
CA GLY A 78 -10.08 -8.14 14.31
C GLY A 78 -11.49 -7.92 13.73
N SER A 79 -11.80 -6.74 13.20
CA SER A 79 -13.10 -6.46 12.56
C SER A 79 -13.28 -7.07 11.15
N GLY A 80 -12.30 -7.83 10.66
CA GLY A 80 -12.31 -8.44 9.33
C GLY A 80 -12.17 -7.48 8.14
N GLY A 81 -12.34 -6.17 8.35
CA GLY A 81 -12.30 -5.17 7.28
C GLY A 81 -10.94 -5.08 6.56
N THR A 82 -9.83 -5.34 7.25
CA THR A 82 -8.49 -5.25 6.66
C THR A 82 -7.99 -6.57 6.06
N ASN A 83 -8.74 -7.67 6.19
CA ASN A 83 -8.31 -9.01 5.79
C ASN A 83 -7.90 -9.08 4.31
N ILE A 84 -8.63 -8.39 3.43
CA ILE A 84 -8.32 -8.34 1.99
C ILE A 84 -6.94 -7.71 1.74
N VAL A 85 -6.65 -6.59 2.40
CA VAL A 85 -5.38 -5.88 2.26
C VAL A 85 -4.24 -6.72 2.83
N GLU A 86 -4.49 -7.44 3.93
CA GLU A 86 -3.52 -8.36 4.54
C GLU A 86 -3.21 -9.56 3.64
N ALA A 87 -4.24 -10.16 3.03
CA ALA A 87 -4.08 -11.26 2.07
C ALA A 87 -3.29 -10.83 0.83
N ILE A 88 -3.62 -9.68 0.24
CA ILE A 88 -2.87 -9.12 -0.90
C ILE A 88 -1.42 -8.84 -0.50
N THR A 89 -1.22 -8.24 0.68
CA THR A 89 0.14 -7.99 1.19
C THR A 89 0.93 -9.28 1.37
N CYS A 90 0.29 -10.37 1.79
CA CYS A 90 0.91 -11.69 1.88
C CYS A 90 1.31 -12.22 0.50
N SER A 91 0.39 -12.20 -0.47
CA SER A 91 0.64 -12.65 -1.84
C SER A 91 1.78 -11.87 -2.51
N LEU A 92 1.82 -10.55 -2.33
CA LEU A 92 2.90 -9.70 -2.85
C LEU A 92 4.27 -10.07 -2.26
N ARG A 93 4.35 -10.48 -0.98
CA ARG A 93 5.62 -10.93 -0.38
C ARG A 93 6.11 -12.24 -0.98
N GLN A 94 5.21 -13.17 -1.21
CA GLN A 94 5.55 -14.48 -1.80
C GLN A 94 6.03 -14.32 -3.24
N ARG A 95 5.40 -13.43 -4.02
CA ARG A 95 5.74 -13.20 -5.43
C ARG A 95 6.91 -12.24 -5.65
N CYS A 96 7.28 -11.43 -4.66
CA CYS A 96 8.32 -10.42 -4.80
C CYS A 96 9.34 -10.49 -3.66
N GLY A 97 10.51 -11.07 -3.92
CA GLY A 97 11.59 -11.21 -2.93
C GLY A 97 12.09 -9.88 -2.34
N VAL A 98 11.87 -8.76 -3.03
CA VAL A 98 12.22 -7.42 -2.51
C VAL A 98 11.29 -6.98 -1.39
N LEU A 99 10.09 -7.56 -1.25
CA LEU A 99 9.12 -7.25 -0.20
C LEU A 99 9.25 -8.17 1.02
N VAL A 100 10.11 -9.17 0.95
CA VAL A 100 10.41 -10.09 2.06
C VAL A 100 11.18 -9.34 3.15
N ARG A 101 10.73 -9.49 4.40
CA ARG A 101 11.37 -8.86 5.55
C ARG A 101 12.77 -9.44 5.73
N LYS A 102 13.76 -8.58 5.98
CA LYS A 102 15.17 -8.95 6.18
C LYS A 102 15.83 -9.67 4.98
N SER A 103 15.31 -9.51 3.76
CA SER A 103 15.96 -10.11 2.59
C SER A 103 17.25 -9.37 2.20
N CYS A 104 18.19 -10.10 1.59
CA CYS A 104 19.31 -9.51 0.86
C CYS A 104 18.88 -8.95 -0.51
N SER A 105 17.62 -9.17 -0.90
CA SER A 105 17.09 -8.91 -2.24
C SER A 105 16.51 -7.49 -2.38
N PHE A 106 17.25 -6.45 -2.00
CA PHE A 106 16.82 -5.06 -2.20
C PHE A 106 17.49 -4.40 -3.41
N SER A 107 16.81 -3.43 -4.02
CA SER A 107 17.40 -2.65 -5.11
C SER A 107 18.31 -1.56 -4.54
N LYS A 108 19.44 -1.28 -5.21
CA LYS A 108 20.34 -0.16 -4.84
C LYS A 108 19.66 1.21 -5.04
N LEU A 109 18.89 1.35 -6.12
CA LEU A 109 18.15 2.56 -6.45
C LEU A 109 16.67 2.45 -6.08
N LEU A 110 16.10 3.53 -5.54
CA LEU A 110 14.69 3.58 -5.14
C LEU A 110 13.74 3.56 -6.35
N SER A 111 14.13 4.17 -7.47
CA SER A 111 13.40 4.14 -8.74
C SER A 111 13.23 2.71 -9.24
N MET A 112 14.32 1.95 -9.31
CA MET A 112 14.30 0.52 -9.68
C MET A 112 13.49 -0.31 -8.68
N HIS A 113 13.56 0.01 -7.40
CA HIS A 113 12.74 -0.64 -6.39
C HIS A 113 11.24 -0.42 -6.63
N ALA A 114 10.86 0.83 -6.90
CA ALA A 114 9.49 1.21 -7.23
C ALA A 114 9.00 0.54 -8.51
N ALA A 115 9.86 0.45 -9.54
CA ALA A 115 9.55 -0.22 -10.80
C ALA A 115 9.30 -1.72 -10.62
N ARG A 116 10.16 -2.43 -9.89
CA ARG A 116 9.97 -3.86 -9.58
C ARG A 116 8.66 -4.12 -8.86
N ILE A 117 8.33 -3.29 -7.87
CA ILE A 117 7.06 -3.40 -7.14
C ILE A 117 5.88 -3.10 -8.07
N LYS A 118 6.02 -2.14 -9.00
CA LYS A 118 4.98 -1.82 -9.99
C LYS A 118 4.65 -3.05 -10.84
N ILE A 119 5.65 -3.70 -11.40
CA ILE A 119 5.47 -4.86 -12.30
C ILE A 119 4.67 -5.97 -11.60
N VAL A 120 5.00 -6.27 -10.34
CA VAL A 120 4.28 -7.30 -9.57
C VAL A 120 2.83 -6.89 -9.29
N ILE A 121 2.60 -5.61 -8.99
CA ILE A 121 1.24 -5.09 -8.78
C ILE A 121 0.42 -5.11 -10.08
N ASP A 122 1.02 -4.71 -11.20
CA ASP A 122 0.36 -4.76 -12.50
C ASP A 122 -0.02 -6.20 -12.85
N LYS A 123 0.91 -7.16 -12.66
CA LYS A 123 0.64 -8.59 -12.87
C LYS A 123 -0.49 -9.10 -11.96
N HIS A 124 -0.50 -8.72 -10.68
CA HIS A 124 -1.58 -9.05 -9.75
C HIS A 124 -2.93 -8.54 -10.26
N ASN A 125 -2.98 -7.28 -10.70
CA ASN A 125 -4.21 -6.68 -11.21
C ASN A 125 -4.70 -7.34 -12.51
N THR A 126 -3.80 -7.78 -13.39
CA THR A 126 -4.16 -8.48 -14.63
C THR A 126 -4.70 -9.89 -14.37
N THR A 127 -4.23 -10.59 -13.33
CA THR A 127 -4.71 -11.94 -12.98
C THR A 127 -6.10 -11.96 -12.34
N LEU A 128 -6.66 -10.80 -11.99
CA LEU A 128 -8.02 -10.66 -11.43
C LEU A 128 -9.10 -10.47 -12.50
N ILE A 129 -8.72 -10.45 -13.78
CA ILE A 129 -9.63 -10.43 -14.95
C ILE A 129 -9.82 -11.88 -15.38
#